data_AF-A0A4R4DT51-F1
#
_entry.id   AF-A0A4R4DT51-F1
#
_cell.length_a   1.000
_cell.length_b   1.000
_cell.length_c   1.000
_cell.angle_alpha   90.00
_cell.angle_beta   90.00
_cell.angle_gamma   90.00
#
_symmetry.space_group_name_H-M   'P 1'
#
loop_
_entity.id
_entity.type
_entity.pdbx_description
1 polymer ?
#
loop_
_entity_poly.entity_id
_entity_poly.type
_entity_poly.pdbx_seq_one_letter_code
_entity_poly.pdbx_strand_id
1 'polypeptide(L)'
;MNFEQHSEQFEQHSEDQHRLFIAQAAESGSVWALRSDEGFAVSPSNEYDEAEVIPFWSNPEGARSLATDEWEAYAAVEIPLSEFLETWMLGMQSEELLVGTNWDAELAGTELEPIELAYVLTTRLLEQGKTIELEHFDSLQHFHEQLKAALEDSDGKDEA
;
A
#
# COMPACT_ATOMS: atom_id res chain seq x y z
N MET A 1 -32.09 7.76 -13.55
CA MET A 1 -30.67 8.14 -13.52
C MET A 1 -30.11 7.45 -12.30
N ASN A 2 -29.38 6.35 -12.52
CA ASN A 2 -28.92 5.47 -11.44
C ASN A 2 -27.63 6.07 -10.87
N PHE A 3 -27.77 6.98 -9.91
CA PHE A 3 -26.62 7.56 -9.21
C PHE A 3 -25.91 6.52 -8.32
N GLU A 4 -26.65 5.53 -7.82
CA GLU A 4 -26.11 4.45 -6.97
C GLU A 4 -25.26 3.42 -7.76
N GLN A 5 -25.53 3.20 -9.04
CA GLN A 5 -24.81 2.18 -9.84
C GLN A 5 -23.38 2.59 -10.24
N HIS A 6 -23.07 3.88 -10.22
CA HIS A 6 -21.73 4.37 -10.56
C HIS A 6 -20.77 4.22 -9.38
N SER A 7 -21.20 4.52 -8.15
CA SER A 7 -20.38 4.38 -6.94
C SER A 7 -19.98 2.93 -6.67
N GLU A 8 -20.90 1.97 -6.87
CA GLU A 8 -20.62 0.54 -6.65
C GLU A 8 -19.57 -0.02 -7.63
N GLN A 9 -19.49 0.51 -8.85
CA GLN A 9 -18.52 0.05 -9.85
C GLN A 9 -17.09 0.53 -9.58
N PHE A 10 -16.92 1.75 -9.07
CA PHE A 10 -15.60 2.27 -8.68
C PHE A 10 -15.07 1.56 -7.43
N GLU A 11 -15.92 1.35 -6.43
CA GLU A 11 -15.55 0.65 -5.20
C GLU A 11 -15.13 -0.80 -5.48
N GLN A 12 -15.89 -1.50 -6.34
CA GLN A 12 -15.53 -2.85 -6.77
C GLN A 12 -14.20 -2.88 -7.56
N HIS A 13 -13.95 -1.90 -8.43
CA HIS A 13 -12.69 -1.82 -9.19
C HIS A 13 -11.48 -1.65 -8.27
N SER A 14 -11.55 -0.72 -7.32
CA SER A 14 -10.50 -0.48 -6.33
C SER A 14 -10.21 -1.73 -5.50
N GLU A 15 -11.26 -2.42 -5.06
CA GLU A 15 -11.11 -3.66 -4.29
C GLU A 15 -10.45 -4.79 -5.11
N ASP A 16 -10.80 -4.92 -6.39
CA ASP A 16 -10.15 -5.85 -7.32
C ASP A 16 -8.66 -5.51 -7.52
N GLN A 17 -8.34 -4.23 -7.71
CA GLN A 17 -6.95 -3.75 -7.83
C GLN A 17 -6.14 -3.97 -6.56
N HIS A 18 -6.75 -3.75 -5.40
CA HIS A 18 -6.13 -4.01 -4.10
C HIS A 18 -5.82 -5.50 -3.91
N ARG A 19 -6.78 -6.39 -4.18
CA ARG A 19 -6.53 -7.85 -4.14
C ARG A 19 -5.41 -8.27 -5.09
N LEU A 20 -5.39 -7.69 -6.29
CA LEU A 20 -4.34 -7.92 -7.27
C LEU A 20 -2.99 -7.46 -6.73
N PHE A 21 -2.94 -6.29 -6.08
CA PHE A 21 -1.74 -5.74 -5.45
C PHE A 21 -1.14 -6.74 -4.46
N ILE A 22 -1.95 -7.21 -3.50
CA ILE A 22 -1.51 -8.18 -2.48
C ILE A 22 -0.98 -9.46 -3.12
N ALA A 23 -1.71 -10.01 -4.10
CA ALA A 23 -1.32 -11.25 -4.75
C ALA A 23 0.00 -11.11 -5.53
N GLN A 24 0.15 -10.05 -6.33
CA GLN A 24 1.31 -9.83 -7.18
C GLN A 24 2.54 -9.34 -6.39
N ALA A 25 2.37 -8.50 -5.37
CA ALA A 25 3.46 -8.08 -4.50
C ALA A 25 4.02 -9.28 -3.73
N ALA A 26 3.14 -10.09 -3.12
CA ALA A 26 3.55 -11.32 -2.45
C ALA A 26 4.20 -12.32 -3.43
N GLU A 27 3.73 -12.42 -4.67
CA GLU A 27 4.29 -13.32 -5.69
C GLU A 27 5.66 -12.87 -6.20
N SER A 28 5.80 -11.60 -6.58
CA SER A 28 7.01 -11.03 -7.17
C SER A 28 8.09 -10.72 -6.13
N GLY A 29 7.71 -10.42 -4.89
CA GLY A 29 8.61 -9.99 -3.83
C GLY A 29 9.07 -8.54 -3.97
N SER A 30 8.38 -7.74 -4.78
CA SER A 30 8.67 -6.32 -4.97
C SER A 30 7.38 -5.52 -5.17
N VAL A 31 7.46 -4.22 -4.89
CA VAL A 31 6.46 -3.22 -5.27
C VAL A 31 7.14 -2.11 -6.05
N TRP A 32 6.34 -1.23 -6.66
CA TRP A 32 6.84 -0.07 -7.39
C TRP A 32 6.23 1.21 -6.83
N ALA A 33 7.02 2.27 -6.86
CA ALA A 33 6.57 3.64 -6.55
C ALA A 33 7.05 4.59 -7.64
N LEU A 34 6.44 5.77 -7.72
CA LEU A 34 6.92 6.86 -8.57
C LEU A 34 7.86 7.76 -7.77
N ARG A 35 9.03 8.05 -8.34
CA ARG A 35 10.05 8.89 -7.71
C ARG A 35 10.69 9.89 -8.69
N SER A 36 10.91 11.11 -8.23
CA SER A 36 11.71 12.15 -8.89
C SER A 36 12.93 12.54 -8.04
N ASP A 37 13.68 13.57 -8.46
CA ASP A 37 14.77 14.15 -7.66
C ASP A 37 14.27 14.82 -6.36
N GLU A 38 13.00 15.27 -6.37
CA GLU A 38 12.38 15.99 -5.26
C GLU A 38 11.75 15.06 -4.21
N GLY A 39 11.44 13.81 -4.57
CA GLY A 39 10.84 12.85 -3.65
C GLY A 39 9.99 11.79 -4.34
N PHE A 40 9.11 11.16 -3.58
CA PHE A 40 8.13 10.21 -4.08
C PHE A 40 6.82 10.90 -4.46
N ALA A 41 6.01 10.24 -5.28
CA ALA A 41 4.68 10.72 -5.60
C ALA A 41 3.83 10.74 -4.33
N VAL A 42 3.13 11.84 -4.10
CA VAL A 42 2.24 12.04 -2.96
C VAL A 42 0.97 12.71 -3.48
N SER A 43 -0.19 12.28 -2.98
CA SER A 43 -1.49 12.88 -3.27
C SER A 43 -2.25 13.10 -1.96
N PRO A 44 -3.07 14.15 -1.80
CA PRO A 44 -3.99 14.24 -0.68
C PRO A 44 -4.93 13.02 -0.67
N SER A 45 -5.29 12.54 0.52
CA SER A 45 -6.28 11.48 0.69
C SER A 45 -7.67 11.95 0.27
N ASN A 46 -8.44 11.05 -0.33
CA ASN A 46 -9.84 11.30 -0.64
C ASN A 46 -10.75 11.15 0.58
N GLU A 47 -10.34 10.37 1.57
CA GLU A 47 -11.13 10.08 2.78
C GLU A 47 -10.75 10.97 3.97
N TYR A 48 -9.50 11.41 4.05
CA TYR A 48 -8.97 12.14 5.20
C TYR A 48 -8.31 13.47 4.78
N ASP A 49 -8.96 14.61 5.05
CA ASP A 49 -8.51 15.95 4.64
C ASP A 49 -7.07 16.33 5.08
N GLU A 50 -6.58 15.75 6.17
CA GLU A 50 -5.25 16.06 6.75
C GLU A 50 -4.19 14.98 6.44
N ALA A 51 -4.55 13.92 5.71
CA ALA A 51 -3.65 12.82 5.39
C ALA A 51 -3.18 12.87 3.94
N GLU A 52 -1.95 12.43 3.74
CA GLU A 52 -1.33 12.28 2.42
C GLU A 52 -1.16 10.79 2.09
N VAL A 53 -1.36 10.44 0.82
CA VAL A 53 -1.28 9.09 0.30
C VAL A 53 -0.07 8.97 -0.62
N ILE A 54 0.73 7.92 -0.39
CA ILE A 54 1.76 7.50 -1.33
C ILE A 54 1.23 6.31 -2.14
N PRO A 55 1.09 6.43 -3.48
CA PRO A 55 0.64 5.34 -4.31
C PRO A 55 1.77 4.35 -4.60
N PHE A 56 1.45 3.06 -4.50
CA PHE A 56 2.32 1.95 -4.85
C PHE A 56 1.61 0.98 -5.80
N TRP A 57 2.40 0.33 -6.64
CA TRP A 57 1.92 -0.63 -7.63
C TRP A 57 2.59 -1.97 -7.44
N SER A 58 1.89 -3.00 -7.88
CA SER A 58 2.36 -4.39 -7.90
C SER A 58 2.89 -4.82 -9.26
N ASN A 59 3.00 -3.88 -10.20
CA ASN A 59 3.74 -4.04 -11.45
C ASN A 59 4.30 -2.67 -11.91
N PRO A 60 5.39 -2.64 -12.69
CA PRO A 60 6.03 -1.38 -13.09
C PRO A 60 5.25 -0.65 -14.18
N GLU A 61 4.39 -1.35 -14.92
CA GLU A 61 3.59 -0.75 -15.99
C GLU A 61 2.49 0.15 -15.43
N GLY A 62 1.86 -0.25 -14.32
CA GLY A 62 0.90 0.55 -13.57
C GLY A 62 1.53 1.86 -13.09
N ALA A 63 2.67 1.76 -12.37
CA ALA A 63 3.40 2.94 -11.91
C ALA A 63 3.76 3.89 -13.07
N ARG A 64 4.32 3.38 -14.18
CA ARG A 64 4.66 4.21 -15.35
C ARG A 64 3.46 4.84 -16.03
N SER A 65 2.28 4.21 -15.96
CA SER A 65 1.07 4.75 -16.59
C SER A 65 0.58 6.01 -15.89
N LEU A 66 0.94 6.22 -14.62
CA LEU A 66 0.63 7.42 -13.83
C LEU A 66 1.78 8.44 -13.83
N ALA A 67 2.90 8.16 -14.51
CA ALA A 67 3.97 9.14 -14.73
C ALA A 67 3.55 10.15 -15.81
N THR A 68 2.44 10.84 -15.60
CA THR A 68 1.86 11.87 -16.47
C THR A 68 1.53 13.11 -15.65
N ASP A 69 1.23 14.21 -16.32
CA ASP A 69 0.80 15.47 -15.69
C ASP A 69 1.77 15.92 -14.58
N GLU A 70 1.33 15.94 -13.32
CA GLU A 70 2.15 16.34 -12.16
C GLU A 70 3.31 15.38 -11.88
N TRP A 71 3.21 14.14 -12.35
CA TRP A 71 4.24 13.11 -12.21
C TRP A 71 4.96 12.80 -13.53
N GLU A 72 4.87 13.66 -14.56
CA GLU A 72 5.52 13.45 -15.87
C GLU A 72 7.05 13.23 -15.74
N ALA A 73 7.69 13.91 -14.78
CA ALA A 73 9.13 13.77 -14.52
C ALA A 73 9.51 12.59 -13.61
N TYR A 74 8.53 11.83 -13.11
CA TYR A 74 8.76 10.75 -12.16
C TYR A 74 9.10 9.45 -12.91
N ALA A 75 9.94 8.64 -12.30
CA ALA A 75 10.28 7.31 -12.78
C ALA A 75 9.76 6.24 -11.84
N ALA A 76 9.25 5.14 -12.39
CA ALA A 76 8.91 3.97 -11.62
C ALA A 76 10.18 3.32 -11.05
N VAL A 77 10.27 3.25 -9.73
CA VAL A 77 11.37 2.61 -8.99
C VAL A 77 10.85 1.36 -8.31
N GLU A 78 11.65 0.29 -8.36
CA GLU A 78 11.35 -0.97 -7.68
C GLU A 78 11.81 -0.89 -6.23
N ILE A 79 10.94 -1.33 -5.31
CA ILE A 79 11.20 -1.41 -3.88
C ILE A 79 11.04 -2.88 -3.49
N PRO A 80 12.09 -3.54 -2.95
CA PRO A 80 11.99 -4.90 -2.45
C PRO A 80 10.91 -5.00 -1.37
N LEU A 81 10.13 -6.10 -1.37
CA LEU A 81 9.03 -6.25 -0.42
C LEU A 81 9.50 -6.26 1.04
N SER A 82 10.74 -6.68 1.33
CA SER A 82 11.32 -6.62 2.67
C SER A 82 11.52 -5.18 3.14
N GLU A 83 12.15 -4.36 2.29
CA GLU A 83 12.33 -2.93 2.53
C GLU A 83 10.98 -2.21 2.65
N PHE A 84 10.04 -2.53 1.76
CA PHE A 84 8.69 -1.99 1.80
C PHE A 84 8.02 -2.27 3.15
N LEU A 85 8.07 -3.51 3.63
CA LEU A 85 7.44 -3.89 4.89
C LEU A 85 8.10 -3.24 6.13
N GLU A 86 9.44 -3.21 6.22
CA GLU A 86 10.11 -2.75 7.44
C GLU A 86 10.42 -1.26 7.46
N THR A 87 10.75 -0.68 6.31
CA THR A 87 11.15 0.73 6.23
C THR A 87 9.95 1.59 5.86
N TRP A 88 9.24 1.21 4.80
CA TRP A 88 8.15 2.03 4.29
C TRP A 88 6.92 1.95 5.16
N MET A 89 6.38 0.76 5.44
CA MET A 89 5.14 0.66 6.20
C MET A 89 5.28 1.20 7.62
N LEU A 90 6.39 0.90 8.29
CA LEU A 90 6.63 1.42 9.65
C LEU A 90 6.92 2.94 9.66
N GLY A 91 7.69 3.43 8.68
CA GLY A 91 8.00 4.85 8.54
C GLY A 91 6.74 5.66 8.24
N MET A 92 5.97 5.24 7.24
CA MET A 92 4.71 5.88 6.85
C MET A 92 3.70 5.90 7.99
N GLN A 93 3.59 4.82 8.78
CA GLN A 93 2.70 4.83 9.95
C GLN A 93 3.12 5.90 10.96
N SER A 94 4.42 6.06 11.19
CA SER A 94 4.93 7.07 12.12
C SER A 94 4.74 8.50 11.60
N GLU A 95 4.60 8.69 10.30
CA GLU A 95 4.36 9.98 9.64
C GLU A 95 2.87 10.23 9.37
N GLU A 96 1.97 9.35 9.84
CA GLU A 96 0.52 9.45 9.64
C GLU A 96 0.12 9.50 8.14
N LEU A 97 0.92 8.84 7.29
CA LEU A 97 0.69 8.72 5.85
C LEU A 97 -0.13 7.48 5.52
N LEU A 98 -0.90 7.55 4.44
CA LEU A 98 -1.69 6.45 3.91
C LEU A 98 -1.01 5.81 2.70
N VAL A 99 -1.37 4.55 2.44
CA VAL A 99 -0.90 3.81 1.28
C VAL A 99 -2.01 3.70 0.25
N GLY A 100 -1.71 4.04 -1.01
CA GLY A 100 -2.59 3.80 -2.15
C GLY A 100 -2.16 2.55 -2.91
N THR A 101 -3.05 1.57 -3.11
CA THR A 101 -2.68 0.33 -3.82
C THR A 101 -3.21 0.28 -5.25
N ASN A 102 -2.32 0.05 -6.22
CA ASN A 102 -2.62 -0.14 -7.65
C ASN A 102 -3.55 0.95 -8.23
N TRP A 103 -3.23 2.21 -7.98
CA TRP A 103 -3.99 3.33 -8.55
C TRP A 103 -3.99 3.27 -10.08
N ASP A 104 -5.15 3.50 -10.69
CA ASP A 104 -5.28 3.58 -12.15
C ASP A 104 -5.14 5.03 -12.65
N ALA A 105 -5.23 5.24 -13.97
CA ALA A 105 -5.01 6.54 -14.61
C ALA A 105 -6.03 7.62 -14.19
N GLU A 106 -7.17 7.24 -13.62
CA GLU A 106 -8.17 8.13 -13.03
C GLU A 106 -7.88 8.43 -11.54
N LEU A 107 -6.71 8.02 -11.03
CA LEU A 107 -6.31 8.11 -9.62
C LEU A 107 -7.24 7.35 -8.66
N ALA A 108 -7.96 6.34 -9.18
CA ALA A 108 -8.80 5.49 -8.35
C ALA A 108 -8.02 4.27 -7.85
N GLY A 109 -8.17 3.98 -6.56
CA GLY A 109 -7.62 2.81 -5.90
C GLY A 109 -7.94 2.82 -4.41
N THR A 110 -7.61 1.74 -3.71
CA THR A 110 -7.84 1.64 -2.26
C THR A 110 -6.77 2.41 -1.50
N GLU A 111 -7.21 3.22 -0.53
CA GLU A 111 -6.40 3.90 0.48
C GLU A 111 -6.54 3.13 1.80
N LEU A 112 -5.45 2.85 2.49
CA LEU A 112 -5.47 2.16 3.78
C LEU A 112 -4.25 2.52 4.64
N GLU A 113 -4.32 2.21 5.94
CA GLU A 113 -3.18 2.41 6.82
C GLU A 113 -2.00 1.49 6.45
N PRO A 114 -0.75 1.99 6.55
CA PRO A 114 0.44 1.20 6.25
C PRO A 114 0.54 -0.11 7.06
N ILE A 115 0.17 -0.09 8.34
CA ILE A 115 0.22 -1.29 9.20
C ILE A 115 -0.83 -2.33 8.79
N GLU A 116 -2.03 -1.89 8.38
CA GLU A 116 -3.05 -2.79 7.84
C GLU A 116 -2.54 -3.48 6.59
N LEU A 117 -1.98 -2.74 5.64
CA LEU A 117 -1.41 -3.30 4.42
C LEU A 117 -0.28 -4.29 4.72
N ALA A 118 0.65 -3.92 5.61
CA ALA A 118 1.73 -4.79 6.05
C ALA A 118 1.19 -6.10 6.66
N TYR A 119 0.16 -6.02 7.49
CA TYR A 119 -0.46 -7.19 8.11
C TYR A 119 -1.08 -8.12 7.07
N VAL A 120 -1.81 -7.57 6.08
CA VAL A 120 -2.41 -8.36 4.99
C VAL A 120 -1.33 -9.02 4.12
N LEU A 121 -0.27 -8.29 3.75
CA LEU A 121 0.83 -8.83 2.96
C LEU A 121 1.59 -9.95 3.71
N THR A 122 1.91 -9.74 4.99
CA THR A 122 2.59 -10.75 5.80
C THR A 122 1.72 -11.99 6.00
N THR A 123 0.41 -11.82 6.23
CA THR A 123 -0.56 -12.93 6.23
C THR A 123 -0.47 -13.72 4.94
N ARG A 124 -0.55 -13.03 3.79
CA ARG A 124 -0.52 -13.67 2.48
C ARG A 124 0.77 -14.44 2.23
N LEU A 125 1.91 -13.87 2.62
CA LEU A 125 3.22 -14.52 2.50
C LEU A 125 3.30 -15.79 3.36
N LEU A 126 2.79 -15.73 4.60
CA LEU A 126 2.75 -16.88 5.51
C LEU A 126 1.85 -17.99 4.97
N GLU A 127 0.67 -17.66 4.44
CA GLU A 127 -0.23 -18.63 3.79
C GLU A 127 0.41 -19.33 2.59
N GLN A 128 1.22 -18.60 1.82
CA GLN A 128 1.97 -19.14 0.69
C GLN A 128 3.22 -19.93 1.11
N GLY A 129 3.59 -19.90 2.40
CA GLY A 129 4.82 -20.50 2.90
C GLY A 129 6.08 -19.82 2.36
N LYS A 130 5.98 -18.54 1.97
CA LYS A 130 7.13 -17.76 1.51
C LYS A 130 7.93 -17.25 2.70
N THR A 131 9.24 -17.32 2.56
CA THR A 131 10.20 -16.71 3.49
C THR A 131 10.79 -15.47 2.84
N ILE A 132 10.69 -14.35 3.54
CA ILE A 132 11.36 -13.09 3.20
C ILE A 132 12.41 -12.78 4.26
N GLU A 133 13.55 -12.26 3.85
CA GLU A 133 14.62 -11.86 4.75
C GLU A 133 14.36 -10.42 5.22
N LEU A 134 14.11 -10.28 6.51
CA LEU A 134 13.89 -9.00 7.18
C LEU A 134 15.17 -8.60 7.94
N GLU A 135 15.54 -7.32 7.92
CA GLU A 135 16.76 -6.82 8.55
C GLU A 135 16.61 -6.57 10.05
N HIS A 136 15.42 -6.15 10.48
CA HIS A 136 15.13 -5.74 11.85
C HIS A 136 14.31 -6.77 12.65
N PHE A 137 13.78 -7.80 12.00
CA PHE A 137 12.96 -8.85 12.64
C PHE A 137 13.57 -10.24 12.47
N ASP A 138 13.43 -11.08 13.51
CA ASP A 138 13.95 -12.45 13.50
C ASP A 138 13.29 -13.34 12.42
N SER A 139 12.03 -13.06 12.09
CA SER A 139 11.28 -13.80 11.07
C SER A 139 10.03 -13.04 10.63
N LEU A 140 9.52 -13.39 9.44
CA LEU A 140 8.22 -12.93 8.94
C LEU A 140 7.08 -13.17 9.95
N GLN A 141 7.08 -14.33 10.63
CA GLN A 141 6.07 -14.64 11.65
C GLN A 141 6.17 -13.67 12.84
N HIS A 142 7.39 -13.38 13.31
CA HIS A 142 7.60 -12.46 14.41
C HIS A 142 7.11 -11.05 14.06
N PHE A 143 7.42 -10.59 12.85
CA PHE A 143 6.94 -9.31 12.34
C PHE A 143 5.41 -9.27 12.23
N HIS A 144 4.80 -10.32 11.66
CA HIS A 144 3.34 -10.46 11.53
C HIS A 144 2.61 -10.36 12.88
N GLU A 145 3.11 -11.03 13.93
CA GLU A 145 2.52 -10.94 15.28
C GLU A 145 2.61 -9.53 15.87
N GLN A 146 3.70 -8.80 15.59
CA GLN A 146 3.83 -7.40 16.04
C GLN A 146 2.84 -6.48 15.33
N LEU A 147 2.67 -6.63 14.01
CA LEU A 147 1.67 -5.87 13.24
C LEU A 147 0.26 -6.13 13.76
N LYS A 148 -0.06 -7.40 14.02
CA LYS A 148 -1.34 -7.79 14.60
C LYS A 148 -1.60 -7.09 15.94
N ALA A 149 -0.62 -7.14 16.84
CA ALA A 149 -0.74 -6.51 18.16
C ALA A 149 -0.90 -4.97 18.04
N ALA A 150 -0.27 -4.34 17.06
CA ALA A 150 -0.41 -2.91 16.80
C ALA A 150 -1.83 -2.54 16.34
N LEU A 151 -2.42 -3.36 15.45
CA LEU A 151 -3.82 -3.20 15.01
C LEU A 151 -4.83 -3.44 16.14
N GLU A 152 -4.57 -4.39 17.03
CA GLU A 152 -5.42 -4.65 18.20
C GLU A 152 -5.35 -3.48 19.22
N ASP A 153 -4.21 -2.78 19.33
CA ASP A 153 -4.06 -1.61 20.23
C ASP A 153 -4.70 -0.33 19.66
N SER A 154 -4.75 -0.18 18.33
CA SER A 154 -5.41 0.97 17.69
C SER A 154 -6.94 0.89 17.78
N ASP A 155 -7.53 -0.30 17.59
CA ASP A 155 -8.99 -0.51 17.66
C ASP A 155 -9.53 -0.46 19.11
N GLY A 156 -8.70 -0.81 20.11
CA GLY A 156 -9.08 -0.85 21.52
C GLY A 156 -9.23 0.50 22.25
N LYS A 157 -9.01 1.64 21.58
CA LYS A 157 -9.04 2.98 22.20
C LYS A 157 -10.41 3.66 22.23
N ASP A 158 -11.45 3.05 21.66
CA ASP A 158 -12.82 3.61 21.66
C ASP A 158 -13.70 3.18 22.85
N GLU A 159 -13.20 2.38 23.80
CA GLU A 159 -13.97 1.90 24.97
C GLU A 159 -13.42 2.34 26.36
N ALA A 160 -13.17 3.64 26.58
CA ALA A 160 -12.92 4.18 27.94
C ALA A 160 -13.63 5.51 28.25
#